data_AF-A0A8T4GIS5-F1
#
_entry.id   AF-A0A8T4GIS5-F1
#
_cell.length_a   1.000
_cell.length_b   1.000
_cell.length_c   1.000
_cell.angle_alpha   90.00
_cell.angle_beta   90.00
_cell.angle_gamma   90.00
#
_symmetry.space_group_name_H-M   'P 1'
#
loop_
_entity.id
_entity.type
_entity.pdbx_description
1 polymer ?
#
loop_
_entity_poly.entity_id
_entity_poly.type
_entity_poly.pdbx_seq_one_letter_code
_entity_poly.pdbx_strand_id
1 'polypeptide(L)'
;MQSLCEAYQLGITIRDRLKETDLVTVFEDFDHTIDAIEDGYPAWHPAPLSFRAMVLSFVFMEITGDSYANFTRRLTRQPEVATILGFSRVPDESAFSRAWKNRFDDTAHEYARAAAHFVVKEVHDRDISAPEVRPKAEIVDDTQEDANPVEDKSFSQDEIVQTTRLARDHAYGHFDSGRASNASYEDTQFFELQTFMGMVRCGTAQGATRFQYRRGEEYGPHGDTHLRTVKQFEPDEFINGFNETTDRLLSVIASEASFRRPVTAAIDITAIPYYGDTEEMPMVSGTKDRDSRAFKFATLSIIGQNIPLVLAVEPVRESSEWDENPSNQIHRTVRRLVRRAKEHAVLNARRRQHRIFDIRYSTGSGALSVDSQIGRFDLSGIVRRPKHQFHKILHKA
;
A
#
# COMPACT_ATOMS: atom_id res chain seq x y z
N MET A 1 17.70 4.15 -4.26
CA MET A 1 17.42 5.58 -4.55
C MET A 1 17.88 5.96 -5.96
N GLN A 2 19.10 5.60 -6.38
CA GLN A 2 19.58 5.84 -7.74
C GLN A 2 18.73 5.14 -8.82
N SER A 3 18.41 3.85 -8.62
CA SER A 3 17.56 3.05 -9.52
C SER A 3 16.19 3.68 -9.80
N LEU A 4 15.50 4.15 -8.76
CA LEU A 4 14.21 4.85 -8.92
C LEU A 4 14.34 6.16 -9.70
N CYS A 5 15.41 6.93 -9.51
CA CYS A 5 15.65 8.14 -10.30
C CYS A 5 15.85 7.81 -11.78
N GLU A 6 16.65 6.79 -12.10
CA GLU A 6 16.86 6.32 -13.47
C GLU A 6 15.56 5.75 -14.09
N ALA A 7 14.74 5.05 -13.31
CA ALA A 7 13.43 4.57 -13.74
C ALA A 7 12.48 5.72 -14.10
N TYR A 8 12.46 6.79 -13.30
CA TYR A 8 11.67 7.98 -13.64
C TYR A 8 12.22 8.72 -14.86
N GLN A 9 13.55 8.79 -15.02
CA GLN A 9 14.14 9.36 -16.23
C GLN A 9 13.75 8.57 -17.47
N LEU A 10 13.82 7.23 -17.39
CA LEU A 10 13.32 6.32 -18.42
C LEU A 10 11.87 6.62 -18.78
N GLY A 11 11.00 6.71 -17.77
CA GLY A 11 9.58 7.02 -17.96
C GLY A 11 9.33 8.41 -18.55
N ILE A 12 10.11 9.43 -18.18
CA ILE A 12 10.04 10.78 -18.77
C ILE A 12 10.40 10.73 -20.25
N THR A 13 11.49 10.04 -20.60
CA THR A 13 11.95 9.89 -21.99
C THR A 13 10.89 9.19 -22.84
N ILE A 14 10.32 8.08 -22.35
CA ILE A 14 9.24 7.36 -23.05
C ILE A 14 8.04 8.30 -23.26
N ARG A 15 7.58 8.95 -22.20
CA ARG A 15 6.42 9.86 -22.26
C ARG A 15 6.62 11.02 -23.22
N ASP A 16 7.81 11.61 -23.28
CA ASP A 16 8.04 12.75 -24.16
C ASP A 16 8.07 12.34 -25.63
N ARG A 17 8.60 11.16 -25.95
CA ARG A 17 8.56 10.61 -27.32
C ARG A 17 7.15 10.14 -27.72
N LEU A 18 6.36 9.61 -26.81
CA LEU A 18 4.97 9.19 -27.07
C LEU A 18 4.04 10.32 -27.55
N LYS A 19 4.43 11.59 -27.37
CA LYS A 19 3.67 12.72 -27.92
C LYS A 19 3.76 12.82 -29.45
N GLU A 20 4.81 12.25 -30.03
CA GLU A 20 5.19 12.43 -31.43
C GLU A 20 5.09 11.12 -32.23
N THR A 21 5.18 9.97 -31.56
CA THR A 21 5.23 8.66 -32.22
C THR A 21 4.54 7.55 -31.41
N ASP A 22 4.38 6.37 -32.02
CA ASP A 22 3.82 5.19 -31.38
C ASP A 22 4.81 4.50 -30.43
N LEU A 23 4.30 3.62 -29.55
CA LEU A 23 5.10 3.01 -28.49
C LEU A 23 6.25 2.16 -29.03
N VAL A 24 6.11 1.47 -30.16
CA VAL A 24 7.21 0.66 -30.72
C VAL A 24 8.35 1.57 -31.16
N THR A 25 8.02 2.63 -31.90
CA THR A 25 8.99 3.60 -32.39
C THR A 25 9.71 4.35 -31.27
N VAL A 26 9.07 4.52 -30.10
CA VAL A 26 9.74 5.09 -28.92
C VAL A 26 11.03 4.34 -28.59
N PHE A 27 11.05 3.00 -28.70
CA PHE A 27 12.18 2.16 -28.32
C PHE A 27 13.28 2.06 -29.39
N GLU A 28 13.06 2.53 -30.63
CA GLU A 28 13.97 2.34 -31.78
C GLU A 28 15.35 3.00 -31.60
N ASP A 29 15.38 4.23 -31.08
CA ASP A 29 16.62 4.99 -30.80
C ASP A 29 16.76 5.28 -29.30
N PHE A 30 16.49 4.27 -28.48
CA PHE A 30 16.43 4.44 -27.05
C PHE A 30 17.82 4.30 -26.44
N ASP A 31 18.59 5.40 -26.35
CA ASP A 31 19.91 5.43 -25.70
C ASP A 31 19.80 5.77 -24.21
N HIS A 32 19.09 4.92 -23.46
CA HIS A 32 18.99 5.03 -22.00
C HIS A 32 19.78 3.90 -21.35
N THR A 33 20.68 4.27 -20.44
CA THR A 33 21.43 3.34 -19.61
C THR A 33 20.55 2.78 -18.50
N ILE A 34 20.87 1.58 -18.04
CA ILE A 34 20.18 0.91 -16.93
C ILE A 34 21.19 0.52 -15.85
N ASP A 35 22.19 1.36 -15.64
CA ASP A 35 23.38 1.03 -14.85
C ASP A 35 23.06 0.93 -13.34
N ALA A 36 21.93 1.47 -12.89
CA ALA A 36 21.48 1.33 -11.51
C ALA A 36 20.79 -0.01 -11.19
N ILE A 37 20.66 -0.93 -12.15
CA ILE A 37 20.16 -2.29 -11.91
C ILE A 37 21.17 -3.33 -12.38
N GLU A 38 21.34 -4.38 -11.59
CA GLU A 38 22.34 -5.43 -11.83
C GLU A 38 21.70 -6.68 -12.45
N ASP A 39 22.42 -7.31 -13.36
CA ASP A 39 22.01 -8.61 -13.91
C ASP A 39 22.34 -9.72 -12.91
N GLY A 40 21.37 -10.58 -12.59
CA GLY A 40 21.59 -11.74 -11.73
C GLY A 40 22.56 -12.78 -12.33
N TYR A 41 22.89 -12.68 -13.62
CA TYR A 41 23.95 -13.48 -14.24
C TYR A 41 25.33 -12.85 -14.03
N PRO A 42 26.33 -13.62 -13.58
CA PRO A 42 27.67 -13.09 -13.41
C PRO A 42 28.31 -12.77 -14.77
N ALA A 43 29.16 -11.74 -14.82
CA ALA A 43 29.81 -11.27 -16.04
C ALA A 43 30.61 -12.35 -16.81
N TRP A 44 31.13 -13.37 -16.11
CA TRP A 44 31.89 -14.47 -16.69
C TRP A 44 31.00 -15.60 -17.28
N HIS A 45 29.69 -15.57 -17.03
CA HIS A 45 28.72 -16.49 -17.62
C HIS A 45 27.41 -15.75 -17.97
N PRO A 46 27.44 -14.86 -18.99
CA PRO A 46 26.29 -14.04 -19.34
C PRO A 46 25.14 -14.89 -19.86
N ALA A 47 23.91 -14.43 -19.61
CA ALA A 47 22.72 -15.04 -20.18
C ALA A 47 22.72 -14.91 -21.71
N PRO A 48 22.10 -15.86 -22.43
CA PRO A 48 22.02 -15.83 -23.89
C PRO A 48 21.14 -14.68 -24.45
N LEU A 49 20.38 -13.99 -23.60
CA LEU A 49 19.53 -12.86 -23.98
C LEU A 49 19.95 -11.62 -23.19
N SER A 50 20.05 -10.49 -23.88
CA SER A 50 20.47 -9.21 -23.30
C SER A 50 19.63 -8.84 -22.08
N PHE A 51 20.30 -8.44 -20.99
CA PHE A 51 19.63 -7.98 -19.77
C PHE A 51 18.80 -6.73 -20.04
N ARG A 52 19.41 -5.78 -20.74
CA ARG A 52 18.75 -4.53 -21.15
C ARG A 52 17.50 -4.79 -21.98
N ALA A 53 17.59 -5.67 -22.96
CA ALA A 53 16.45 -6.04 -23.79
C ALA A 53 15.32 -6.66 -22.95
N MET A 54 15.66 -7.48 -21.95
CA MET A 54 14.69 -8.03 -21.00
C MET A 54 14.03 -6.93 -20.16
N VAL A 55 14.79 -6.03 -19.55
CA VAL A 55 14.23 -4.93 -18.73
C VAL A 55 13.30 -4.06 -19.56
N LEU A 56 13.71 -3.64 -20.76
CA LEU A 56 12.86 -2.85 -21.65
C LEU A 56 11.61 -3.61 -22.11
N SER A 57 11.71 -4.92 -22.29
CA SER A 57 10.54 -5.77 -22.57
C SER A 57 9.54 -5.76 -21.42
N PHE A 58 10.00 -5.84 -20.18
CA PHE A 58 9.11 -5.75 -19.02
C PHE A 58 8.48 -4.37 -18.88
N VAL A 59 9.23 -3.29 -19.13
CA VAL A 59 8.66 -1.94 -19.18
C VAL A 59 7.60 -1.83 -20.27
N PHE A 60 7.87 -2.36 -21.46
CA PHE A 60 6.91 -2.38 -22.57
C PHE A 60 5.64 -3.16 -22.19
N MET A 61 5.79 -4.40 -21.71
CA MET A 61 4.67 -5.25 -21.30
C MET A 61 3.85 -4.62 -20.17
N GLU A 62 4.51 -3.97 -19.21
CA GLU A 62 3.83 -3.29 -18.09
C GLU A 62 3.07 -2.04 -18.55
N ILE A 63 3.56 -1.33 -19.59
CA ILE A 63 2.85 -0.22 -20.22
C ILE A 63 1.63 -0.70 -21.02
N THR A 64 1.76 -1.80 -21.77
CA THR A 64 0.67 -2.30 -22.64
C THR A 64 -0.31 -3.24 -21.95
N GLY A 65 0.08 -3.83 -20.82
CA GLY A 65 -0.64 -4.94 -20.19
C GLY A 65 -0.50 -6.27 -20.94
N ASP A 66 0.49 -6.41 -21.83
CA ASP A 66 0.69 -7.65 -22.58
C ASP A 66 1.15 -8.80 -21.67
N SER A 67 0.45 -9.93 -21.73
CA SER A 67 0.94 -11.19 -21.14
C SER A 67 2.18 -11.70 -21.87
N TYR A 68 2.99 -12.55 -21.22
CA TYR A 68 4.17 -13.15 -21.85
C TYR A 68 3.86 -13.85 -23.17
N ALA A 69 2.72 -14.54 -23.26
CA ALA A 69 2.25 -15.18 -24.47
C ALA A 69 1.87 -14.16 -25.56
N ASN A 70 1.17 -13.07 -25.21
CA ASN A 70 0.83 -12.00 -26.14
C ASN A 70 2.09 -11.31 -26.67
N PHE A 71 3.02 -10.97 -25.78
CA PHE A 71 4.25 -10.30 -26.13
C PHE A 71 5.14 -11.17 -27.03
N THR A 72 5.30 -12.45 -26.69
CA THR A 72 6.02 -13.42 -27.56
C THR A 72 5.39 -13.51 -28.95
N ARG A 73 4.06 -13.55 -29.05
CA ARG A 73 3.35 -13.50 -30.34
C ARG A 73 3.59 -12.19 -31.08
N ARG A 74 3.62 -11.05 -30.39
CA ARG A 74 3.94 -9.74 -30.97
C ARG A 74 5.34 -9.75 -31.57
N LEU A 75 6.36 -10.17 -30.81
CA LEU A 75 7.74 -10.29 -31.28
C LEU A 75 7.90 -11.25 -32.47
N THR A 76 7.04 -12.28 -32.55
CA THR A 76 7.04 -13.23 -33.68
C THR A 76 6.40 -12.63 -34.94
N ARG A 77 5.34 -11.82 -34.78
CA ARG A 77 4.63 -11.17 -35.89
C ARG A 77 5.35 -9.91 -36.39
N GLN A 78 6.09 -9.26 -35.52
CA GLN A 78 6.85 -8.04 -35.77
C GLN A 78 8.30 -8.22 -35.27
N PRO A 79 9.15 -8.96 -36.00
CA PRO A 79 10.54 -9.22 -35.62
C PRO A 79 11.38 -7.93 -35.46
N GLU A 80 10.96 -6.83 -36.07
CA GLU A 80 11.52 -5.50 -35.88
C GLU A 80 11.46 -5.06 -34.41
N VAL A 81 10.40 -5.37 -33.67
CA VAL A 81 10.28 -5.04 -32.23
C VAL A 81 11.34 -5.76 -31.41
N ALA A 82 11.61 -7.03 -31.74
CA ALA A 82 12.65 -7.79 -31.06
C ALA A 82 14.04 -7.20 -31.33
N THR A 83 14.27 -6.73 -32.56
CA THR A 83 15.51 -6.07 -32.97
C THR A 83 15.69 -4.73 -32.26
N ILE A 84 14.63 -3.91 -32.23
CA ILE A 84 14.57 -2.61 -31.54
C ILE A 84 14.91 -2.75 -30.05
N LEU A 85 14.34 -3.75 -29.38
CA LEU A 85 14.64 -4.00 -27.96
C LEU A 85 16.07 -4.53 -27.73
N GLY A 86 16.75 -5.00 -28.78
CA GLY A 86 18.12 -5.50 -28.73
C GLY A 86 18.23 -7.02 -28.53
N PHE A 87 17.23 -7.79 -28.96
CA PHE A 87 17.32 -9.25 -28.97
C PHE A 87 17.97 -9.79 -30.24
N SER A 88 18.90 -10.74 -30.08
CA SER A 88 19.49 -11.50 -31.19
C SER A 88 18.59 -12.62 -31.72
N ARG A 89 17.58 -13.01 -30.93
CA ARG A 89 16.54 -13.99 -31.27
C ARG A 89 15.28 -13.70 -30.48
N VAL A 90 14.11 -14.05 -31.01
CA VAL A 90 12.83 -13.88 -30.31
C VAL A 90 12.81 -14.73 -29.04
N PRO A 91 12.67 -14.12 -27.84
CA PRO A 91 12.48 -14.86 -26.60
C PRO A 91 11.12 -15.56 -26.58
N ASP A 92 11.07 -16.74 -25.98
CA ASP A 92 9.80 -17.42 -25.70
C ASP A 92 9.20 -16.99 -24.35
N GLU A 93 7.95 -17.36 -24.11
CA GLU A 93 7.24 -17.05 -22.85
C GLU A 93 7.99 -17.57 -21.61
N SER A 94 8.67 -18.71 -21.73
CA SER A 94 9.43 -19.30 -20.65
C SER A 94 10.70 -18.50 -20.33
N ALA A 95 11.28 -17.81 -21.32
CA ALA A 95 12.42 -16.91 -21.14
C ALA A 95 12.01 -15.68 -20.31
N PHE A 96 10.86 -15.05 -20.59
CA PHE A 96 10.33 -13.96 -19.78
C PHE A 96 10.01 -14.44 -18.35
N SER A 97 9.30 -15.56 -18.21
CA SER A 97 8.97 -16.11 -16.89
C SER A 97 10.21 -16.39 -16.03
N ARG A 98 11.26 -16.99 -16.61
CA ARG A 98 12.53 -17.25 -15.91
C ARG A 98 13.28 -15.96 -15.59
N ALA A 99 13.26 -14.98 -16.49
CA ALA A 99 13.90 -13.69 -16.24
C ALA A 99 13.25 -12.98 -15.05
N TRP A 100 11.91 -12.91 -15.02
CA TRP A 100 11.19 -12.28 -13.92
C TRP A 100 11.43 -12.99 -12.58
N LYS A 101 11.42 -14.32 -12.55
CA LYS A 101 11.51 -15.09 -11.29
C LYS A 101 12.92 -15.21 -10.74
N ASN A 102 13.91 -15.37 -11.61
CA ASN A 102 15.25 -15.83 -11.19
C ASN A 102 16.38 -14.86 -11.57
N ARG A 103 16.16 -13.96 -12.52
CA ARG A 103 17.19 -13.04 -13.02
C ARG A 103 17.06 -11.64 -12.44
N PHE A 104 15.82 -11.19 -12.23
CA PHE A 104 15.53 -9.87 -11.67
C PHE A 104 15.52 -9.96 -10.15
N ASP A 105 16.25 -9.04 -9.52
CA ASP A 105 16.16 -8.78 -8.09
C ASP A 105 15.02 -7.78 -7.81
N ASP A 106 14.72 -7.56 -6.53
CA ASP A 106 13.66 -6.63 -6.11
C ASP A 106 13.88 -5.21 -6.71
N THR A 107 15.15 -4.80 -6.91
CA THR A 107 15.52 -3.52 -7.55
C THR A 107 15.09 -3.47 -9.02
N ALA A 108 15.37 -4.51 -9.81
CA ALA A 108 15.01 -4.58 -11.22
C ALA A 108 13.48 -4.68 -11.40
N HIS A 109 12.78 -5.40 -10.50
CA HIS A 109 11.31 -5.42 -10.49
C HIS A 109 10.74 -4.02 -10.23
N GLU A 110 11.24 -3.32 -9.21
CA GLU A 110 10.79 -1.98 -8.86
C GLU A 110 11.11 -0.98 -9.98
N TYR A 111 12.29 -1.08 -10.61
CA TYR A 111 12.68 -0.24 -11.73
C TYR A 111 11.71 -0.35 -12.90
N ALA A 112 11.41 -1.57 -13.35
CA ALA A 112 10.53 -1.80 -14.49
C ALA A 112 9.11 -1.28 -14.22
N ARG A 113 8.56 -1.58 -13.04
CA ARG A 113 7.22 -1.11 -12.61
C ARG A 113 7.18 0.40 -12.49
N ALA A 114 8.15 1.02 -11.81
CA ALA A 114 8.17 2.47 -11.59
C ALA A 114 8.24 3.25 -12.91
N ALA A 115 9.08 2.81 -13.86
CA ALA A 115 9.18 3.44 -15.18
C ALA A 115 7.86 3.33 -15.96
N ALA A 116 7.28 2.14 -16.03
CA ALA A 116 6.04 1.90 -16.76
C ALA A 116 4.84 2.62 -16.14
N HIS A 117 4.67 2.53 -14.83
CA HIS A 117 3.55 3.18 -14.11
C HIS A 117 3.61 4.69 -14.23
N PHE A 118 4.82 5.28 -14.25
CA PHE A 118 4.99 6.70 -14.54
C PHE A 118 4.47 7.06 -15.93
N VAL A 119 4.82 6.28 -16.95
CA VAL A 119 4.36 6.50 -18.34
C VAL A 119 2.85 6.41 -18.43
N VAL A 120 2.26 5.32 -17.94
CA VAL A 120 0.80 5.10 -17.96
C VAL A 120 0.09 6.26 -17.26
N LYS A 121 0.56 6.66 -16.07
CA LYS A 121 -0.03 7.77 -15.33
C LYS A 121 0.02 9.08 -16.11
N GLU A 122 1.17 9.43 -16.69
CA GLU A 122 1.36 10.71 -17.38
C GLU A 122 0.64 10.77 -18.73
N VAL A 123 0.54 9.64 -19.45
CA VAL A 123 -0.23 9.52 -20.70
C VAL A 123 -1.70 9.86 -20.41
N HIS A 124 -2.29 9.26 -19.37
CA HIS A 124 -3.68 9.51 -19.00
C HIS A 124 -3.89 10.88 -18.34
N ASP A 125 -2.95 11.35 -17.51
CA ASP A 125 -3.08 12.66 -16.83
C ASP A 125 -2.90 13.86 -17.77
N ARG A 126 -2.24 13.66 -18.92
CA ARG A 126 -2.03 14.70 -19.94
C ARG A 126 -2.78 14.45 -21.25
N ASP A 127 -3.67 13.45 -21.27
CA ASP A 127 -4.49 13.11 -22.44
C ASP A 127 -3.64 12.89 -23.71
N ILE A 128 -2.50 12.19 -23.57
CA ILE A 128 -1.61 11.84 -24.69
C ILE A 128 -2.27 10.71 -25.49
N SER A 129 -2.38 10.88 -26.81
CA SER A 129 -2.97 9.88 -27.70
C SER A 129 -2.04 8.67 -27.89
N ALA A 130 -2.13 7.69 -26.98
CA ALA A 130 -1.38 6.45 -27.05
C ALA A 130 -2.31 5.23 -26.81
N PRO A 131 -2.92 4.66 -27.87
CA PRO A 131 -3.96 3.63 -27.73
C PRO A 131 -3.42 2.28 -27.22
N GLU A 132 -2.12 2.03 -27.32
CA GLU A 132 -1.49 0.81 -26.81
C GLU A 132 -1.24 0.83 -25.30
N VAL A 133 -1.35 1.99 -24.66
CA VAL A 133 -1.10 2.17 -23.22
C VAL A 133 -2.31 1.69 -22.43
N ARG A 134 -2.11 0.80 -21.47
CA ARG A 134 -3.17 0.26 -20.63
C ARG A 134 -3.92 1.37 -19.87
N PRO A 135 -5.20 1.18 -19.51
CA PRO A 135 -5.94 2.15 -18.71
C PRO A 135 -5.25 2.46 -17.38
N LYS A 136 -5.22 3.74 -16.98
CA LYS A 136 -4.71 4.16 -15.66
C LYS A 136 -5.42 3.46 -14.49
N ALA A 137 -6.67 3.04 -14.67
CA ALA A 137 -7.38 2.30 -13.63
C ALA A 137 -6.70 0.97 -13.30
N GLU A 138 -6.09 0.28 -14.26
CA GLU A 138 -5.47 -1.02 -14.03
C GLU A 138 -4.17 -0.92 -13.24
N ILE A 139 -3.42 0.18 -13.34
CA ILE A 139 -2.20 0.38 -12.51
C ILE A 139 -2.52 0.92 -11.11
N VAL A 140 -3.66 1.60 -10.96
CA VAL A 140 -4.15 2.10 -9.66
C VAL A 140 -4.90 1.00 -8.92
N ASP A 141 -5.58 0.11 -9.64
CA ASP A 141 -6.07 -1.18 -9.14
C ASP A 141 -4.93 -2.20 -8.99
N ASP A 142 -3.79 -2.13 -9.67
CA ASP A 142 -2.63 -2.98 -9.31
C ASP A 142 -2.02 -2.61 -7.94
N THR A 143 -2.40 -1.43 -7.41
CA THR A 143 -2.16 -1.10 -5.99
C THR A 143 -3.27 -1.64 -5.07
N GLN A 144 -4.35 -2.20 -5.64
CA GLN A 144 -5.45 -2.94 -5.03
C GLN A 144 -5.61 -4.33 -5.70
N GLU A 145 -4.74 -5.26 -5.29
CA GLU A 145 -4.70 -6.68 -5.73
C GLU A 145 -3.75 -6.97 -6.91
N ASP A 146 -2.43 -6.83 -6.72
CA ASP A 146 -1.68 -8.05 -6.36
C ASP A 146 -2.15 -8.60 -5.00
N ALA A 147 -3.24 -9.35 -5.03
CA ALA A 147 -3.27 -10.61 -4.31
C ALA A 147 -2.28 -11.55 -5.05
N ASN A 148 -1.00 -11.15 -5.07
CA ASN A 148 0.04 -12.15 -4.92
C ASN A 148 -0.47 -13.01 -3.77
N PRO A 149 -0.59 -14.35 -3.92
CA PRO A 149 -0.71 -15.19 -2.74
C PRO A 149 0.49 -14.77 -1.95
N VAL A 150 0.29 -13.92 -0.91
CA VAL A 150 1.36 -13.08 -0.37
C VAL A 150 2.57 -13.96 -0.39
N GLU A 151 3.54 -13.64 -1.26
CA GLU A 151 4.73 -14.48 -1.30
C GLU A 151 5.07 -14.61 0.17
N ASP A 152 5.13 -15.85 0.64
CA ASP A 152 5.41 -16.15 2.03
C ASP A 152 6.90 -15.84 2.23
N LYS A 153 7.31 -14.60 1.91
CA LYS A 153 8.43 -13.88 2.48
C LYS A 153 8.06 -13.74 3.96
N SER A 154 8.10 -14.88 4.64
CA SER A 154 8.13 -14.92 6.09
C SER A 154 9.26 -13.99 6.49
N PHE A 155 8.98 -12.99 7.32
CA PHE A 155 10.01 -12.11 7.82
C PHE A 155 11.18 -12.95 8.35
N SER A 156 12.39 -12.59 7.92
CA SER A 156 13.61 -13.19 8.45
C SER A 156 13.68 -12.97 9.96
N GLN A 157 14.50 -13.76 10.65
CA GLN A 157 14.67 -13.60 12.10
C GLN A 157 15.18 -12.20 12.46
N ASP A 158 16.11 -11.67 11.67
CA ASP A 158 16.67 -10.35 11.91
C ASP A 158 15.62 -9.25 11.70
N GLU A 159 14.77 -9.34 10.68
CA GLU A 159 13.66 -8.40 10.49
C GLU A 159 12.67 -8.43 11.65
N ILE A 160 12.34 -9.62 12.16
CA ILE A 160 11.45 -9.77 13.33
C ILE A 160 12.09 -9.13 14.57
N VAL A 161 13.37 -9.38 14.82
CA VAL A 161 14.09 -8.82 15.98
C VAL A 161 14.20 -7.30 15.87
N GLN A 162 14.56 -6.77 14.71
CA GLN A 162 14.67 -5.32 14.50
C GLN A 162 13.31 -4.64 14.62
N THR A 163 12.27 -5.19 14.01
CA THR A 163 10.91 -4.61 14.05
C THR A 163 10.35 -4.62 15.47
N THR A 164 10.44 -5.74 16.18
CA THR A 164 9.94 -5.84 17.56
C THR A 164 10.71 -4.94 18.53
N ARG A 165 12.02 -4.75 18.31
CA ARG A 165 12.84 -3.80 19.08
C ARG A 165 12.42 -2.36 18.82
N LEU A 166 12.33 -1.93 17.55
CA LEU A 166 11.92 -0.57 17.19
C LEU A 166 10.52 -0.25 17.70
N ALA A 167 9.59 -1.19 17.58
CA ALA A 167 8.23 -1.03 18.07
C ALA A 167 8.18 -0.95 19.60
N ARG A 168 9.04 -1.67 20.32
CA ARG A 168 9.18 -1.51 21.78
C ARG A 168 9.67 -0.12 22.15
N ASP A 169 10.71 0.36 21.47
CA ASP A 169 11.37 1.62 21.80
C ASP A 169 10.51 2.86 21.45
N HIS A 170 9.52 2.72 20.55
CA HIS A 170 8.77 3.85 20.00
C HIS A 170 7.24 3.75 20.06
N ALA A 171 6.66 2.56 20.26
CA ALA A 171 5.21 2.37 20.19
C ALA A 171 4.60 1.75 21.45
N TYR A 172 5.14 0.63 21.94
CA TYR A 172 4.41 -0.18 22.94
C TYR A 172 4.17 0.52 24.29
N GLY A 173 4.99 1.50 24.65
CA GLY A 173 4.91 2.19 25.94
C GLY A 173 3.67 3.06 26.14
N HIS A 174 2.87 3.30 25.09
CA HIS A 174 1.66 4.13 25.16
C HIS A 174 0.38 3.32 25.42
N PHE A 175 0.48 2.00 25.57
CA PHE A 175 -0.67 1.15 25.82
C PHE A 175 -0.64 0.64 27.25
N ASP A 176 -1.64 1.04 28.04
CA ASP A 176 -1.83 0.64 29.44
C ASP A 176 -3.15 -0.11 29.60
N SER A 177 -3.06 -1.32 30.13
CA SER A 177 -4.18 -2.21 30.42
C SER A 177 -4.79 -1.98 31.80
N GLY A 178 -4.16 -1.15 32.65
CA GLY A 178 -4.59 -0.90 34.03
C GLY A 178 -4.46 -2.13 34.94
N ARG A 179 -3.68 -3.14 34.54
CA ARG A 179 -3.49 -4.37 35.32
C ARG A 179 -2.69 -4.10 36.60
N ALA A 180 -2.92 -4.93 37.60
CA ALA A 180 -2.31 -4.76 38.91
C ALA A 180 -0.77 -4.83 38.85
N SER A 181 -0.10 -4.11 39.74
CA SER A 181 1.36 -4.00 39.80
C SER A 181 2.09 -5.32 40.10
N ASN A 182 1.36 -6.36 40.51
CA ASN A 182 1.90 -7.71 40.72
C ASN A 182 1.75 -8.61 39.48
N ALA A 183 1.44 -8.03 38.31
CA ALA A 183 1.40 -8.76 37.05
C ALA A 183 2.77 -9.38 36.72
N SER A 184 2.75 -10.59 36.19
CA SER A 184 3.98 -11.31 35.80
C SER A 184 4.62 -10.79 34.51
N TYR A 185 3.86 -10.02 33.71
CA TYR A 185 4.27 -9.57 32.39
C TYR A 185 3.79 -8.13 32.16
N GLU A 186 4.70 -7.28 31.68
CA GLU A 186 4.43 -5.91 31.28
C GLU A 186 3.56 -5.86 30.01
N ASP A 187 2.78 -4.79 29.84
CA ASP A 187 1.93 -4.61 28.64
C ASP A 187 2.74 -4.64 27.35
N THR A 188 3.96 -4.10 27.38
CA THR A 188 4.90 -4.15 26.26
C THR A 188 5.20 -5.57 25.77
N GLN A 189 5.20 -6.57 26.66
CA GLN A 189 5.41 -7.98 26.28
C GLN A 189 4.21 -8.58 25.55
N PHE A 190 2.99 -8.09 25.84
CA PHE A 190 1.79 -8.48 25.10
C PHE A 190 1.80 -7.91 23.69
N PHE A 191 2.14 -6.62 23.53
CA PHE A 191 2.27 -6.01 22.20
C PHE A 191 3.44 -6.58 21.39
N GLU A 192 4.53 -6.96 22.04
CA GLU A 192 5.62 -7.66 21.37
C GLU A 192 5.16 -9.01 20.81
N LEU A 193 4.40 -9.79 21.59
CA LEU A 193 3.79 -11.03 21.13
C LEU A 193 2.76 -10.76 20.01
N GLN A 194 1.92 -9.72 20.12
CA GLN A 194 0.95 -9.35 19.09
C GLN A 194 1.63 -9.00 17.76
N THR A 195 2.67 -8.17 17.78
CA THR A 195 3.46 -7.84 16.59
C THR A 195 4.10 -9.08 16.00
N PHE A 196 4.70 -9.92 16.84
CA PHE A 196 5.29 -11.17 16.40
C PHE A 196 4.27 -12.06 15.66
N MET A 197 3.08 -12.25 16.24
CA MET A 197 2.00 -13.03 15.64
C MET A 197 1.54 -12.45 14.31
N GLY A 198 1.46 -11.12 14.19
CA GLY A 198 1.14 -10.43 12.94
C GLY A 198 2.20 -10.66 11.86
N MET A 199 3.48 -10.61 12.23
CA MET A 199 4.59 -10.84 11.30
C MET A 199 4.63 -12.30 10.81
N VAL A 200 4.46 -13.28 11.70
CA VAL A 200 4.52 -14.71 11.32
C VAL A 200 3.17 -15.33 10.96
N ARG A 201 2.10 -14.52 10.94
CA ARG A 201 0.74 -14.87 10.50
C ARG A 201 0.18 -16.12 11.16
N CYS A 202 0.19 -16.15 12.48
CA CYS A 202 -0.31 -17.29 13.24
C CYS A 202 -1.31 -16.88 14.32
N GLY A 203 -2.19 -17.81 14.68
CA GLY A 203 -3.11 -17.65 15.81
C GLY A 203 -2.38 -17.72 17.15
N THR A 204 -3.05 -17.28 18.22
CA THR A 204 -2.44 -17.07 19.54
C THR A 204 -1.79 -18.31 20.16
N ALA A 205 -2.39 -19.50 20.01
CA ALA A 205 -1.81 -20.73 20.53
C ALA A 205 -0.46 -21.07 19.88
N GLN A 206 -0.37 -20.99 18.54
CA GLN A 206 0.89 -21.25 17.83
C GLN A 206 1.89 -20.09 18.00
N GLY A 207 1.38 -18.86 18.06
CA GLY A 207 2.17 -17.64 18.25
C GLY A 207 2.91 -17.61 19.57
N ALA A 208 2.21 -17.86 20.68
CA ALA A 208 2.82 -17.87 22.01
C ALA A 208 3.94 -18.91 22.12
N THR A 209 3.71 -20.15 21.67
CA THR A 209 4.73 -21.21 21.69
C THR A 209 5.96 -20.85 20.87
N ARG A 210 5.77 -20.31 19.66
CA ARG A 210 6.90 -19.90 18.80
C ARG A 210 7.64 -18.68 19.36
N PHE A 211 6.94 -17.78 20.04
CA PHE A 211 7.52 -16.61 20.70
C PHE A 211 8.37 -17.01 21.90
N GLN A 212 7.84 -17.89 22.77
CA GLN A 212 8.55 -18.45 23.91
C GLN A 212 9.78 -19.27 23.48
N TYR A 213 9.68 -20.06 22.42
CA TYR A 213 10.85 -20.77 21.87
C TYR A 213 11.99 -19.81 21.48
N ARG A 214 11.67 -18.59 21.03
CA ARG A 214 12.68 -17.59 20.60
C ARG A 214 13.21 -16.73 21.74
N ARG A 215 12.35 -16.36 22.69
CA ARG A 215 12.67 -15.38 23.75
C ARG A 215 12.96 -16.02 25.10
N GLY A 216 12.66 -17.31 25.25
CA GLY A 216 12.68 -18.05 26.51
C GLY A 216 11.26 -18.41 26.97
N GLU A 217 11.12 -19.59 27.57
CA GLU A 217 9.84 -20.14 28.02
C GLU A 217 9.09 -19.20 28.98
N GLU A 218 9.83 -18.52 29.85
CA GLU A 218 9.29 -17.60 30.86
C GLU A 218 9.10 -16.17 30.34
N TYR A 219 9.56 -15.83 29.13
CA TYR A 219 9.61 -14.44 28.66
C TYR A 219 8.25 -13.89 28.22
N GLY A 220 7.37 -14.74 27.69
CA GLY A 220 6.11 -14.32 27.08
C GLY A 220 4.88 -14.99 27.70
N PRO A 221 3.72 -14.31 27.70
CA PRO A 221 2.48 -14.88 28.20
C PRO A 221 1.98 -16.03 27.30
N HIS A 222 1.19 -16.93 27.88
CA HIS A 222 0.45 -17.94 27.10
C HIS A 222 -0.60 -17.27 26.20
N GLY A 223 -0.99 -17.94 25.10
CA GLY A 223 -1.94 -17.42 24.12
C GLY A 223 -3.29 -17.01 24.73
N ASP A 224 -3.79 -17.77 25.70
CA ASP A 224 -5.05 -17.45 26.41
C ASP A 224 -4.92 -16.22 27.31
N THR A 225 -3.79 -16.09 28.00
CA THR A 225 -3.46 -14.92 28.82
C THR A 225 -3.36 -13.68 27.94
N HIS A 226 -2.78 -13.82 26.75
CA HIS A 226 -2.73 -12.76 25.76
C HIS A 226 -4.14 -12.32 25.32
N LEU A 227 -4.99 -13.26 24.88
CA LEU A 227 -6.36 -12.96 24.49
C LEU A 227 -7.17 -12.29 25.61
N ARG A 228 -7.01 -12.75 26.85
CA ARG A 228 -7.68 -12.15 28.00
C ARG A 228 -7.21 -10.71 28.25
N THR A 229 -5.92 -10.46 28.12
CA THR A 229 -5.34 -9.12 28.34
C THR A 229 -5.79 -8.14 27.26
N VAL A 230 -5.78 -8.54 25.99
CA VAL A 230 -6.25 -7.67 24.89
C VAL A 230 -7.70 -7.23 25.10
N LYS A 231 -8.54 -8.07 25.74
CA LYS A 231 -9.94 -7.74 26.08
C LYS A 231 -10.09 -6.80 27.28
N GLN A 232 -9.03 -6.54 28.05
CA GLN A 232 -9.08 -5.67 29.23
C GLN A 232 -8.75 -4.21 28.91
N PHE A 233 -8.26 -3.92 27.71
CA PHE A 233 -8.05 -2.53 27.31
C PHE A 233 -9.39 -1.83 27.15
N GLU A 234 -9.54 -0.70 27.84
CA GLU A 234 -10.67 0.19 27.63
C GLU A 234 -10.56 0.80 26.22
N PRO A 235 -11.63 0.77 25.39
CA PRO A 235 -11.54 1.18 23.99
C PRO A 235 -11.02 2.61 23.79
N ASP A 236 -11.44 3.56 24.62
CA ASP A 236 -11.00 4.96 24.53
C ASP A 236 -9.52 5.11 24.87
N GLU A 237 -9.03 4.42 25.91
CA GLU A 237 -7.62 4.41 26.28
C GLU A 237 -6.76 3.74 25.21
N PHE A 238 -7.25 2.65 24.60
CA PHE A 238 -6.56 1.99 23.50
C PHE A 238 -6.40 2.91 22.28
N ILE A 239 -7.45 3.65 21.93
CA ILE A 239 -7.40 4.64 20.85
C ILE A 239 -6.49 5.82 21.20
N ASN A 240 -6.46 6.25 22.46
CA ASN A 240 -5.52 7.27 22.92
C ASN A 240 -4.07 6.79 22.78
N GLY A 241 -3.76 5.58 23.24
CA GLY A 241 -2.43 4.96 23.09
C GLY A 241 -2.00 4.84 21.63
N PHE A 242 -2.93 4.52 20.72
CA PHE A 242 -2.69 4.56 19.28
C PHE A 242 -2.32 5.97 18.77
N ASN A 243 -3.03 7.01 19.23
CA ASN A 243 -2.76 8.39 18.81
C ASN A 243 -1.41 8.87 19.31
N GLU A 244 -1.08 8.61 20.58
CA GLU A 244 0.21 8.97 21.16
C GLU A 244 1.37 8.25 20.46
N THR A 245 1.20 6.96 20.18
CA THR A 245 2.15 6.17 19.38
C THR A 245 2.36 6.80 18.01
N THR A 246 1.28 7.20 17.33
CA THR A 246 1.36 7.83 16.01
C THR A 246 2.13 9.15 16.07
N ASP A 247 1.83 10.02 17.04
CA ASP A 247 2.55 11.28 17.23
C ASP A 247 4.03 11.05 17.54
N ARG A 248 4.34 10.05 18.35
CA ARG A 248 5.72 9.65 18.67
C ARG A 248 6.46 9.19 17.42
N LEU A 249 5.86 8.29 16.63
CA LEU A 249 6.44 7.79 15.38
C LEU A 249 6.68 8.92 14.38
N LEU A 250 5.71 9.81 14.19
CA LEU A 250 5.88 10.99 13.34
C LEU A 250 7.02 11.89 13.82
N SER A 251 7.16 12.08 15.14
CA SER A 251 8.28 12.84 15.71
C SER A 251 9.63 12.19 15.44
N VAL A 252 9.74 10.87 15.53
CA VAL A 252 10.98 10.12 15.26
C VAL A 252 11.32 10.18 13.76
N ILE A 253 10.32 9.96 12.90
CA ILE A 253 10.51 10.08 11.45
C ILE A 253 10.95 11.49 11.08
N ALA A 254 10.35 12.52 11.67
CA ALA A 254 10.72 13.91 11.40
C ALA A 254 12.12 14.29 11.89
N SER A 255 12.69 13.60 12.89
CA SER A 255 14.09 13.82 13.29
C SER A 255 15.09 13.15 12.37
N GLU A 256 14.74 12.01 11.78
CA GLU A 256 15.63 11.22 10.90
C GLU A 256 15.48 11.59 9.41
N ALA A 257 14.28 12.00 8.99
CA ALA A 257 13.94 12.24 7.59
C ALA A 257 13.18 13.56 7.42
N SER A 258 13.64 14.39 6.48
CA SER A 258 12.88 15.55 6.03
C SER A 258 11.91 15.14 4.93
N PHE A 259 10.61 15.30 5.15
CA PHE A 259 9.63 15.23 4.05
C PHE A 259 9.91 16.38 3.07
N ARG A 260 10.65 16.10 1.99
CA ARG A 260 11.06 17.10 0.99
C ARG A 260 9.88 17.61 0.14
N ARG A 261 8.74 16.91 0.17
CA ARG A 261 7.53 17.21 -0.61
C ARG A 261 6.28 16.91 0.24
N PRO A 262 5.12 17.53 -0.07
CA PRO A 262 3.85 17.14 0.51
C PRO A 262 3.60 15.64 0.27
N VAL A 263 3.11 14.93 1.28
CA VAL A 263 2.72 13.53 1.17
C VAL A 263 1.22 13.42 0.91
N THR A 264 0.81 12.43 0.13
CA THR A 264 -0.62 12.18 -0.11
C THR A 264 -1.17 11.42 1.08
N ALA A 265 -2.30 11.85 1.63
CA ALA A 265 -3.06 11.07 2.61
C ALA A 265 -4.40 10.67 2.00
N ALA A 266 -4.86 9.46 2.32
CA ALA A 266 -6.15 8.97 1.91
C ALA A 266 -7.01 8.63 3.11
N ILE A 267 -8.32 8.78 2.91
CA ILE A 267 -9.33 8.29 3.82
C ILE A 267 -10.06 7.14 3.13
N ASP A 268 -10.01 5.97 3.75
CA ASP A 268 -10.72 4.77 3.28
C ASP A 268 -11.64 4.23 4.38
N ILE A 269 -12.78 3.68 3.99
CA ILE A 269 -13.74 3.03 4.91
C ILE A 269 -13.69 1.52 4.70
N THR A 270 -13.24 0.81 5.72
CA THR A 270 -13.18 -0.65 5.73
C THR A 270 -14.40 -1.21 6.46
N ALA A 271 -14.96 -2.31 5.93
CA ALA A 271 -16.06 -3.04 6.54
C ALA A 271 -15.63 -4.48 6.85
N ILE A 272 -15.70 -4.88 8.12
CA ILE A 272 -15.41 -6.25 8.57
C ILE A 272 -16.74 -6.93 8.93
N PRO A 273 -17.09 -8.07 8.31
CA PRO A 273 -18.32 -8.81 8.63
C PRO A 273 -18.42 -9.10 10.13
N TYR A 274 -19.61 -8.88 10.69
CA TYR A 274 -19.91 -9.09 12.09
C TYR A 274 -21.07 -10.06 12.25
N TYR A 275 -20.86 -11.06 13.09
CA TYR A 275 -21.79 -12.17 13.30
C TYR A 275 -22.27 -12.27 14.76
N GLY A 276 -21.87 -11.33 15.62
CA GLY A 276 -22.26 -11.31 17.03
C GLY A 276 -23.51 -10.45 17.30
N ASP A 277 -23.82 -10.31 18.59
CA ASP A 277 -24.92 -9.46 19.05
C ASP A 277 -24.60 -7.98 18.88
N THR A 278 -25.54 -7.22 18.33
CA THR A 278 -25.33 -5.78 18.09
C THR A 278 -25.71 -4.89 19.26
N GLU A 279 -26.33 -5.46 20.28
CA GLU A 279 -26.60 -4.76 21.51
C GLU A 279 -25.26 -4.27 22.09
N GLU A 280 -25.20 -2.99 22.48
CA GLU A 280 -23.98 -2.33 22.97
C GLU A 280 -22.82 -2.15 21.96
N MET A 281 -23.03 -2.45 20.67
CA MET A 281 -22.00 -2.30 19.62
C MET A 281 -22.33 -1.16 18.64
N PRO A 282 -22.15 0.12 19.02
CA PRO A 282 -22.61 1.29 18.23
C PRO A 282 -21.88 1.51 16.90
N MET A 283 -20.79 0.76 16.67
CA MET A 283 -19.94 0.77 15.47
C MET A 283 -20.29 -0.33 14.46
N VAL A 284 -21.26 -1.19 14.78
CA VAL A 284 -21.85 -2.15 13.85
C VAL A 284 -22.99 -1.48 13.10
N SER A 285 -23.05 -1.67 11.79
CA SER A 285 -24.17 -1.21 10.96
C SER A 285 -24.55 -2.26 9.93
N GLY A 286 -25.79 -2.20 9.45
CA GLY A 286 -26.25 -3.01 8.32
C GLY A 286 -25.41 -2.79 7.06
N THR A 287 -25.24 -3.85 6.26
CA THR A 287 -24.65 -3.74 4.92
C THR A 287 -25.74 -3.74 3.82
N LYS A 288 -25.33 -3.79 2.55
CA LYS A 288 -26.26 -3.87 1.41
C LYS A 288 -27.01 -5.20 1.35
N ASP A 289 -26.44 -6.26 1.93
CA ASP A 289 -27.08 -7.56 2.00
C ASP A 289 -28.01 -7.61 3.21
N ARG A 290 -29.27 -7.96 2.94
CA ARG A 290 -30.31 -8.17 3.96
C ARG A 290 -29.80 -9.23 4.94
N ASP A 291 -29.83 -8.92 6.23
CA ASP A 291 -29.34 -9.77 7.34
C ASP A 291 -27.82 -9.81 7.56
N SER A 292 -27.05 -9.00 6.83
CA SER A 292 -25.61 -8.87 7.07
C SER A 292 -25.26 -7.61 7.86
N ARG A 293 -24.31 -7.75 8.77
CA ARG A 293 -23.80 -6.65 9.60
C ARG A 293 -22.29 -6.55 9.46
N ALA A 294 -21.76 -5.36 9.60
CA ALA A 294 -20.32 -5.14 9.58
C ALA A 294 -19.90 -4.07 10.58
N PHE A 295 -18.73 -4.28 11.18
CA PHE A 295 -17.96 -3.21 11.79
C PHE A 295 -17.41 -2.34 10.68
N LYS A 296 -17.72 -1.04 10.71
CA LYS A 296 -17.17 -0.07 9.75
C LYS A 296 -16.26 0.91 10.48
N PHE A 297 -15.09 1.14 9.91
CA PHE A 297 -14.16 2.16 10.40
C PHE A 297 -13.49 2.85 9.23
N ALA A 298 -13.20 4.13 9.43
CA ALA A 298 -12.45 4.94 8.49
C ALA A 298 -11.00 5.04 8.96
N THR A 299 -10.06 4.86 8.05
CA THR A 299 -8.64 5.08 8.30
C THR A 299 -8.18 6.33 7.56
N LEU A 300 -7.32 7.12 8.19
CA LEU A 300 -6.52 8.14 7.52
C LEU A 300 -5.11 7.58 7.41
N SER A 301 -4.60 7.41 6.19
CA SER A 301 -3.29 6.80 5.95
C SER A 301 -2.46 7.62 4.99
N ILE A 302 -1.16 7.71 5.22
CA ILE A 302 -0.22 8.23 4.21
C ILE A 302 -0.13 7.20 3.08
N ILE A 303 -0.28 7.65 1.83
CA ILE A 303 -0.11 6.84 0.64
C ILE A 303 1.14 7.31 -0.11
N GLY A 304 2.08 6.37 -0.30
CA GLY A 304 3.33 6.55 -1.03
C GLY A 304 4.02 5.21 -1.21
N GLN A 305 5.02 5.16 -2.09
CA GLN A 305 5.56 3.92 -2.66
C GLN A 305 6.13 2.89 -1.67
N ASN A 306 6.26 3.19 -0.36
CA ASN A 306 6.76 2.25 0.66
C ASN A 306 6.35 2.58 2.12
N ILE A 307 5.28 3.34 2.37
CA ILE A 307 4.86 3.68 3.75
C ILE A 307 3.32 3.72 3.87
N PRO A 308 2.65 2.59 4.16
CA PRO A 308 1.27 2.62 4.64
C PRO A 308 1.26 3.00 6.13
N LEU A 309 1.53 4.26 6.45
CA LEU A 309 1.43 4.76 7.83
C LEU A 309 0.00 5.19 8.11
N VAL A 310 -0.68 4.45 9.00
CA VAL A 310 -2.00 4.84 9.51
C VAL A 310 -1.82 5.96 10.52
N LEU A 311 -2.46 7.10 10.27
CA LEU A 311 -2.41 8.30 11.09
C LEU A 311 -3.60 8.41 12.05
N ALA A 312 -4.76 7.88 11.66
CA ALA A 312 -5.94 7.89 12.51
C ALA A 312 -6.91 6.79 12.10
N VAL A 313 -7.66 6.30 13.08
CA VAL A 313 -8.78 5.38 12.89
C VAL A 313 -9.99 5.97 13.59
N GLU A 314 -11.13 5.98 12.91
CA GLU A 314 -12.39 6.47 13.47
C GLU A 314 -13.52 5.48 13.15
N PRO A 315 -14.35 5.09 14.13
CA PRO A 315 -15.52 4.26 13.85
C PRO A 315 -16.50 5.01 12.93
N VAL A 316 -17.15 4.25 12.04
CA VAL A 316 -18.14 4.77 11.10
C VAL A 316 -19.49 4.16 11.43
N ARG A 317 -20.45 5.02 11.76
CA ARG A 317 -21.86 4.65 11.85
C ARG A 317 -22.59 5.20 10.63
N GLU A 318 -22.95 4.31 9.72
CA GLU A 318 -23.77 4.65 8.57
C GLU A 318 -25.25 4.50 8.89
N SER A 319 -26.09 5.30 8.24
CA SER A 319 -27.52 5.03 8.15
C SER A 319 -27.71 3.80 7.26
N SER A 320 -28.20 2.69 7.82
CA SER A 320 -28.66 1.56 7.02
C SER A 320 -30.20 1.58 6.97
N GLU A 321 -30.79 1.09 5.88
CA GLU A 321 -32.25 0.93 5.77
C GLU A 321 -32.82 -0.07 6.78
N TRP A 322 -31.93 -0.81 7.46
CA TRP A 322 -32.24 -1.95 8.33
C TRP A 322 -31.96 -1.66 9.82
N ASP A 323 -31.40 -0.49 10.15
CA ASP A 323 -31.22 -0.02 11.52
C ASP A 323 -32.31 1.01 11.87
N GLU A 324 -32.62 1.18 13.16
CA GLU A 324 -33.26 2.42 13.64
C GLU A 324 -32.40 3.56 13.10
N ASN A 325 -32.95 4.45 12.27
CA ASN A 325 -32.20 5.19 11.24
C ASN A 325 -31.73 6.59 11.74
N PRO A 326 -30.59 6.73 12.44
CA PRO A 326 -30.01 8.04 12.72
C PRO A 326 -29.43 8.62 11.43
N SER A 327 -29.44 9.95 11.32
CA SER A 327 -28.83 10.65 10.19
C SER A 327 -27.37 10.23 9.98
N ASN A 328 -27.00 9.94 8.72
CA ASN A 328 -25.65 9.55 8.31
C ASN A 328 -24.58 10.53 8.83
N GLN A 329 -23.66 10.04 9.66
CA GLN A 329 -22.60 10.84 10.29
C GLN A 329 -21.22 10.73 9.61
N ILE A 330 -21.13 10.10 8.42
CA ILE A 330 -19.85 9.93 7.71
C ILE A 330 -19.12 11.26 7.56
N HIS A 331 -19.83 12.33 7.18
CA HIS A 331 -19.26 13.67 7.06
C HIS A 331 -18.59 14.19 8.34
N ARG A 332 -19.09 13.83 9.52
CA ARG A 332 -18.46 14.18 10.81
C ARG A 332 -17.19 13.37 11.04
N THR A 333 -17.20 12.08 10.71
CA THR A 333 -16.01 11.22 10.75
C THR A 333 -14.92 11.75 9.82
N VAL A 334 -15.26 12.09 8.57
CA VAL A 334 -14.32 12.71 7.63
C VAL A 334 -13.76 14.03 8.16
N ARG A 335 -14.62 14.91 8.68
CA ARG A 335 -14.17 16.18 9.27
C ARG A 335 -13.20 15.98 10.43
N ARG A 336 -13.43 14.97 11.30
CA ARG A 336 -12.53 14.61 12.40
C ARG A 336 -11.18 14.12 11.86
N LEU A 337 -11.17 13.22 10.88
CA LEU A 337 -9.95 12.72 10.25
C LEU A 337 -9.16 13.84 9.55
N VAL A 338 -9.84 14.71 8.80
CA VAL A 338 -9.19 15.88 8.17
C VAL A 338 -8.63 16.84 9.21
N ARG A 339 -9.30 17.04 10.34
CA ARG A 339 -8.77 17.86 11.44
C ARG A 339 -7.50 17.24 12.02
N ARG A 340 -7.50 15.93 12.29
CA ARG A 340 -6.30 15.20 12.74
C ARG A 340 -5.15 15.30 11.74
N ALA A 341 -5.42 15.12 10.45
CA ALA A 341 -4.43 15.31 9.39
C ALA A 341 -3.78 16.71 9.45
N LYS A 342 -4.59 17.75 9.69
CA LYS A 342 -4.11 19.13 9.87
C LYS A 342 -3.28 19.31 11.14
N GLU A 343 -3.65 18.67 12.25
CA GLU A 343 -2.88 18.73 13.50
C GLU A 343 -1.46 18.14 13.29
N HIS A 344 -1.35 16.96 12.67
CA HIS A 344 -0.05 16.39 12.30
C HIS A 344 0.72 17.26 11.29
N ALA A 345 0.02 17.94 10.38
CA ALA A 345 0.64 18.90 9.45
C ALA A 345 1.21 20.11 10.20
N VAL A 346 0.46 20.66 11.15
CA VAL A 346 0.83 21.86 11.91
C VAL A 346 1.99 21.57 12.89
N LEU A 347 2.01 20.38 13.51
CA LEU A 347 3.14 19.93 14.34
C LEU A 347 4.46 19.97 13.55
N ASN A 348 4.42 19.55 12.29
CA ASN A 348 5.56 19.59 11.38
C ASN A 348 5.81 20.99 10.76
N ALA A 349 4.76 21.76 10.46
CA ALA A 349 4.86 23.09 9.87
C ALA A 349 5.36 24.17 10.87
N ARG A 350 5.15 23.97 12.18
CA ARG A 350 5.80 24.80 13.22
C ARG A 350 7.33 24.70 13.18
N ARG A 351 7.90 23.65 12.56
CA ARG A 351 9.34 23.54 12.30
C ARG A 351 9.76 24.14 10.95
N ARG A 352 8.92 24.20 9.92
CA ARG A 352 9.09 25.02 8.68
C ARG A 352 7.74 25.28 7.96
N GLN A 353 7.49 26.52 7.51
CA GLN A 353 6.32 26.88 6.67
C GLN A 353 6.34 26.13 5.33
N HIS A 354 5.39 25.22 5.05
CA HIS A 354 4.81 24.89 3.73
C HIS A 354 3.69 23.82 3.87
N ARG A 355 2.79 23.69 2.89
CA ARG A 355 1.67 22.71 2.86
C ARG A 355 2.22 21.27 2.85
N ILE A 356 1.77 20.41 3.78
CA ILE A 356 2.35 19.05 3.99
C ILE A 356 1.48 17.91 3.44
N PHE A 357 0.16 18.07 3.29
CA PHE A 357 -0.73 17.00 2.82
C PHE A 357 -1.57 17.40 1.60
N ASP A 358 -1.71 16.46 0.66
CA ASP A 358 -2.79 16.40 -0.33
C ASP A 358 -3.77 15.29 0.12
N ILE A 359 -5.01 15.65 0.48
CA ILE A 359 -5.99 14.71 1.06
C ILE A 359 -6.95 14.25 -0.02
N ARG A 360 -7.04 12.93 -0.24
CA ARG A 360 -8.00 12.31 -1.16
C ARG A 360 -9.04 11.49 -0.39
N TYR A 361 -10.28 11.49 -0.89
CA TYR A 361 -11.42 10.84 -0.26
C TYR A 361 -12.16 9.92 -1.23
N SER A 362 -12.51 8.70 -0.79
CA SER A 362 -13.41 7.80 -1.50
C SER A 362 -14.50 7.27 -0.57
N THR A 363 -15.77 7.51 -0.93
CA THR A 363 -16.93 6.87 -0.28
C THR A 363 -17.54 5.81 -1.17
N GLY A 364 -17.67 4.60 -0.64
CA GLY A 364 -18.49 3.52 -1.19
C GLY A 364 -20.00 3.70 -1.04
N SER A 365 -20.53 4.92 -0.86
CA SER A 365 -21.97 5.21 -0.99
C SER A 365 -22.18 6.73 -1.02
N GLY A 366 -23.01 7.21 -1.94
CA GLY A 366 -23.20 8.65 -2.13
C GLY A 366 -23.88 9.31 -0.93
N ALA A 367 -23.21 10.29 -0.33
CA ALA A 367 -23.82 11.52 0.21
C ALA A 367 -22.73 12.46 0.76
N LEU A 368 -22.95 13.77 0.51
CA LEU A 368 -22.30 14.96 1.07
C LEU A 368 -21.03 15.46 0.34
N SER A 369 -21.26 16.38 -0.59
CA SER A 369 -20.34 17.51 -0.79
C SER A 369 -20.32 18.31 0.51
N VAL A 370 -19.21 18.31 1.21
CA VAL A 370 -18.99 19.29 2.26
C VAL A 370 -18.20 20.43 1.64
N ASP A 371 -18.92 21.51 1.34
CA ASP A 371 -18.33 22.84 1.24
C ASP A 371 -17.52 23.10 2.51
N SER A 372 -16.21 23.24 2.35
CA SER A 372 -15.41 24.01 3.28
C SER A 372 -14.68 25.07 2.46
N GLN A 373 -15.31 26.25 2.36
CA GLN A 373 -14.61 27.47 2.01
C GLN A 373 -13.52 27.70 3.06
N ILE A 374 -12.28 27.31 2.78
CA ILE A 374 -11.09 27.83 3.46
C ILE A 374 -10.00 28.03 2.40
N GLY A 375 -9.91 29.27 1.90
CA GLY A 375 -8.78 29.83 1.16
C GLY A 375 -8.77 29.56 -0.35
N ARG A 376 -9.18 30.58 -1.14
CA ARG A 376 -9.13 30.66 -2.61
C ARG A 376 -8.10 29.72 -3.25
N PHE A 377 -8.55 28.68 -3.94
CA PHE A 377 -7.86 28.08 -5.10
C PHE A 377 -8.89 27.37 -5.99
N ASP A 378 -8.62 27.40 -7.30
CA ASP A 378 -9.51 27.09 -8.42
C ASP A 378 -10.13 25.69 -8.38
N LEU A 379 -11.45 25.62 -8.66
CA LEU A 379 -12.31 24.44 -8.61
C LEU A 379 -12.49 23.77 -10.00
N SER A 380 -11.65 24.10 -10.98
CA SER A 380 -11.79 23.67 -12.37
C SER A 380 -11.45 22.19 -12.66
N GLY A 381 -11.02 21.39 -11.67
CA GLY A 381 -10.42 20.05 -11.89
C GLY A 381 -11.10 18.83 -11.24
N ILE A 382 -12.38 18.88 -10.85
CA ILE A 382 -13.03 17.74 -10.18
C ILE A 382 -13.60 16.74 -11.20
N VAL A 383 -12.94 15.59 -11.36
CA VAL A 383 -13.44 14.44 -12.13
C VAL A 383 -14.27 13.51 -11.21
N ARG A 384 -15.58 13.37 -11.50
CA ARG A 384 -16.43 12.30 -10.94
C ARG A 384 -16.18 11.00 -11.70
N ARG A 385 -15.99 9.87 -11.02
CA ARG A 385 -16.03 8.52 -11.63
C ARG A 385 -17.16 7.64 -11.08
N PRO A 386 -17.75 6.71 -11.87
CA PRO A 386 -18.99 5.99 -11.55
C PRO A 386 -18.78 4.62 -10.86
N LYS A 387 -19.91 4.06 -10.37
CA LYS A 387 -20.13 3.00 -9.37
C LYS A 387 -19.62 1.56 -9.61
N HIS A 388 -18.88 1.25 -10.68
CA HIS A 388 -18.61 -0.16 -11.03
C HIS A 388 -17.14 -0.55 -10.88
N GLN A 389 -16.66 -0.71 -9.64
CA GLN A 389 -15.30 -1.24 -9.42
C GLN A 389 -15.01 -1.75 -7.99
N PHE A 390 -15.99 -2.30 -7.26
CA PHE A 390 -15.69 -2.99 -5.98
C PHE A 390 -16.40 -4.35 -5.92
N HIS A 391 -15.60 -5.35 -5.54
CA HIS A 391 -15.67 -6.76 -5.88
C HIS A 391 -16.93 -7.54 -5.45
N LYS A 392 -17.30 -8.51 -6.29
CA LYS A 392 -17.97 -9.77 -5.88
C LYS A 392 -16.94 -10.64 -5.15
N ILE A 393 -17.22 -11.02 -3.91
CA ILE A 393 -16.53 -12.14 -3.26
C ILE A 393 -17.15 -13.43 -3.82
N LEU A 394 -16.34 -14.24 -4.51
CA LEU A 394 -16.74 -15.55 -5.01
C LEU A 394 -16.67 -16.55 -3.84
N HIS A 395 -17.84 -17.06 -3.45
CA HIS A 395 -17.98 -18.30 -2.69
C HIS A 395 -17.15 -19.42 -3.31
N LYS A 396 -16.49 -20.24 -2.48
CA LYS A 396 -16.40 -21.68 -2.73
C LYS A 396 -16.44 -22.46 -1.41
N ALA A 397 -17.21 -23.54 -1.49
CA ALA A 397 -17.58 -24.49 -0.45
C ALA A 397 -16.41 -25.37 0.03
#